data_AF-A0A368VTW8-F1
#
_entry.id   AF-A0A368VTW8-F1
#
_cell.length_a   1.000
_cell.length_b   1.000
_cell.length_c   1.000
_cell.angle_alpha   90.00
_cell.angle_beta   90.00
_cell.angle_gamma   90.00
#
_symmetry.space_group_name_H-M   'P 1'
#
loop_
_entity.id
_entity.type
_entity.pdbx_description
1 polymer ?
#
loop_
_entity_poly.entity_id
_entity_poly.type
_entity_poly.pdbx_seq_one_letter_code
_entity_poly.pdbx_strand_id
1 'polypeptide(L)' 'MVDQSQSPVKDKNYNLVTVLQNLLQQSWHLQTYLEDAQNQNDTELAEWLSQLQQENLRAGERGKKLLHARLQQENG' A
#
# COMPACT_ATOMS: atom_id res chain seq x y z
N MET A 1 -0.45 26.72 21.58
CA MET A 1 -1.06 25.56 20.88
C MET A 1 -0.10 25.16 19.79
N VAL A 2 0.45 23.95 19.85
CA VAL A 2 1.35 23.43 18.80
C VAL A 2 0.43 22.94 17.68
N ASP A 3 0.58 23.50 16.49
CA ASP A 3 -0.15 23.07 15.29
C ASP A 3 0.22 21.61 14.99
N GLN A 4 -0.66 20.66 15.33
CA GLN A 4 -0.42 19.22 15.14
C GLN A 4 -0.51 18.78 13.67
N SER A 5 -0.64 19.71 12.74
CA SER A 5 -0.92 19.46 11.32
C SER A 5 0.30 19.08 10.47
N GLN A 6 1.53 19.25 10.97
CA GLN A 6 2.72 19.09 10.13
C GLN A 6 3.49 17.80 10.44
N SER A 7 3.43 16.85 9.50
CA SER A 7 4.38 15.73 9.48
C SER A 7 5.81 16.28 9.56
N PRO A 8 6.63 15.84 10.52
CA PRO A 8 8.02 16.30 10.66
C PRO A 8 8.89 15.89 9.46
N VAL A 9 8.42 14.94 8.64
CA VAL A 9 9.09 14.50 7.40
C VAL A 9 8.23 14.91 6.21
N LYS A 10 8.50 16.10 5.66
CA LYS A 10 7.82 16.64 4.46
C LYS A 10 8.52 16.22 3.15
N ASP A 11 9.01 14.99 3.08
CA ASP A 11 9.69 14.50 1.88
C ASP A 11 8.73 13.75 0.97
N LYS A 12 8.57 14.25 -0.26
CA LYS A 12 7.62 13.72 -1.25
C LYS A 12 7.95 12.28 -1.66
N ASN A 13 9.22 11.89 -1.67
CA ASN A 13 9.68 10.58 -2.10
C ASN A 13 9.60 9.59 -0.94
N TYR A 14 9.98 10.02 0.26
CA TYR A 14 9.73 9.30 1.50
C TYR A 14 8.25 8.94 1.64
N ASN A 15 7.35 9.91 1.43
CA ASN A 15 5.91 9.68 1.49
C ASN A 15 5.46 8.61 0.48
N LEU A 16 5.95 8.67 -0.76
CA LEU A 16 5.62 7.69 -1.80
C LEU A 16 6.17 6.30 -1.47
N VAL A 17 7.42 6.20 -1.03
CA VAL A 17 8.08 4.94 -0.64
C VAL A 17 7.36 4.31 0.55
N THR A 18 6.99 5.12 1.55
CA THR A 18 6.24 4.66 2.73
C THR A 18 4.89 4.08 2.34
N VAL A 19 4.14 4.77 1.47
CA VAL A 19 2.85 4.25 0.97
C VAL A 19 3.04 2.97 0.16
N LEU A 20 4.05 2.91 -0.72
CA LEU A 20 4.36 1.71 -1.51
C LEU A 20 4.68 0.51 -0.62
N GLN A 21 5.53 0.71 0.39
CA GLN A 21 5.86 -0.34 1.35
C GLN A 21 4.60 -0.86 2.04
N ASN A 22 3.76 0.05 2.57
CA ASN A 22 2.55 -0.33 3.28
C ASN A 22 1.58 -1.12 2.39
N LEU A 23 1.36 -0.69 1.15
CA LEU A 23 0.47 -1.39 0.22
C LEU A 23 0.98 -2.80 -0.09
N LEU A 24 2.26 -2.95 -0.42
CA LEU A 24 2.86 -4.23 -0.79
C LEU A 24 2.94 -5.18 0.42
N GLN A 25 3.27 -4.68 1.61
CA GLN A 25 3.28 -5.46 2.83
C GLN A 25 1.86 -5.88 3.25
N GLN A 26 0.88 -4.99 3.12
CA GLN A 26 -0.51 -5.32 3.42
C GLN A 26 -1.05 -6.38 2.46
N SER A 27 -0.75 -6.30 1.16
CA SER A 27 -1.13 -7.36 0.19
C SER A 27 -0.65 -8.75 0.62
N TRP A 28 0.54 -8.86 1.23
CA TRP A 28 1.03 -10.13 1.74
C TRP A 28 0.25 -10.60 2.97
N HIS A 29 0.00 -9.72 3.96
CA HIS A 29 -0.80 -10.07 5.14
C HIS A 29 -2.25 -10.45 4.80
N LEU A 30 -2.85 -9.80 3.81
CA LEU A 30 -4.21 -10.10 3.36
C LEU A 30 -4.36 -11.54 2.87
N GLN A 31 -3.28 -12.17 2.41
CA GLN A 31 -3.30 -13.58 2.02
C GLN A 31 -3.58 -14.49 3.22
N THR A 32 -2.95 -14.24 4.37
CA THR A 32 -3.21 -14.99 5.61
C THR A 32 -4.64 -14.79 6.08
N TYR A 33 -5.13 -13.54 6.09
CA TYR A 33 -6.50 -13.27 6.54
C TYR A 33 -7.56 -13.85 5.61
N LEU A 34 -7.26 -13.94 4.32
CA LEU A 34 -8.13 -14.59 3.34
C LEU A 34 -8.20 -16.10 3.59
N GLU A 35 -7.08 -16.74 3.90
CA GLU A 35 -7.04 -18.16 4.31
C GLU A 35 -7.85 -18.39 5.60
N ASP A 36 -7.69 -17.52 6.59
CA ASP A 36 -8.47 -17.59 7.84
C ASP A 36 -9.98 -17.46 7.60
N ALA A 37 -10.40 -16.53 6.73
CA ALA A 37 -11.80 -16.34 6.35
C ALA A 37 -12.37 -17.57 5.63
N GLN A 38 -11.59 -18.16 4.70
CA GLN A 38 -11.96 -19.40 4.02
C GLN A 38 -12.14 -20.56 4.99
N ASN A 39 -11.22 -20.73 5.94
CA ASN A 39 -11.29 -21.76 6.97
C ASN A 39 -12.51 -21.60 7.90
N GLN A 40 -12.98 -20.36 8.09
CA GLN A 40 -14.16 -20.03 8.88
C GLN A 40 -15.47 -20.06 8.06
N ASN A 41 -15.42 -20.38 6.76
CA ASN A 41 -16.54 -20.30 5.82
C ASN A 41 -17.16 -18.90 5.72
N ASP A 42 -16.37 -17.85 5.98
CA ASP A 42 -16.79 -16.46 5.82
C ASP A 42 -16.48 -15.99 4.39
N THR A 43 -17.40 -16.29 3.48
CA THR A 43 -17.25 -15.98 2.06
C THR A 43 -17.25 -14.49 1.78
N GLU A 44 -18.03 -13.71 2.52
CA GLU A 44 -18.12 -12.25 2.34
C GLU A 44 -16.78 -11.59 2.68
N LEU A 45 -16.18 -11.97 3.82
CA LEU A 45 -14.87 -11.46 4.20
C LEU A 45 -13.78 -11.91 3.23
N ALA A 46 -13.79 -13.17 2.80
CA ALA A 46 -12.81 -13.69 1.85
C ALA A 46 -12.84 -12.95 0.49
N GLU A 47 -14.05 -12.66 -0.02
CA GLU A 47 -14.22 -11.89 -1.26
C GLU A 47 -13.73 -10.45 -1.10
N TRP A 48 -14.08 -9.79 0.01
CA TRP A 48 -13.64 -8.43 0.29
C TRP A 48 -12.11 -8.32 0.42
N LEU A 49 -11.47 -9.24 1.15
CA LEU A 49 -10.01 -9.29 1.31
C LEU A 49 -9.29 -9.55 -0.02
N SER A 50 -9.85 -10.43 -0.88
CA SER A 50 -9.32 -10.72 -2.21
C SER A 50 -9.33 -9.47 -3.11
N GLN A 51 -10.46 -8.74 -3.11
CA GLN A 51 -10.58 -7.50 -3.88
C GLN A 51 -9.59 -6.43 -3.37
N LEU A 52 -9.52 -6.24 -2.04
CA LEU A 52 -8.58 -5.30 -1.43
C LEU A 52 -7.13 -5.65 -1.76
N GLN A 53 -6.76 -6.93 -1.75
CA GLN A 53 -5.41 -7.37 -2.14
C GLN A 53 -5.10 -6.98 -3.59
N GLN A 54 -6.03 -7.21 -4.53
CA GLN A 54 -5.84 -6.85 -5.93
C GLN A 54 -5.76 -5.34 -6.15
N GLU A 55 -6.52 -4.55 -5.38
CA GLU A 55 -6.45 -3.10 -5.41
C GLU A 55 -5.09 -2.60 -4.92
N ASN A 56 -4.59 -3.13 -3.81
CA ASN A 56 -3.28 -2.80 -3.27
C ASN A 56 -2.15 -3.14 -4.25
N LEU A 57 -2.20 -4.30 -4.92
CA LEU A 57 -1.23 -4.67 -5.95
C LEU A 57 -1.27 -3.70 -7.14
N ARG A 58 -2.47 -3.36 -7.64
CA ARG A 58 -2.65 -2.40 -8.73
C ARG A 58 -2.17 -0.99 -8.36
N ALA A 59 -2.44 -0.55 -7.13
CA ALA A 59 -1.93 0.71 -6.60
C ALA A 59 -0.40 0.70 -6.47
N GLY A 60 0.16 -0.41 -5.96
CA GLY A 60 1.60 -0.64 -5.85
C GLY A 60 2.32 -0.52 -7.20
N GLU A 61 1.79 -1.16 -8.26
CA GLU A 61 2.37 -1.04 -9.60
C GLU A 61 2.36 0.39 -10.14
N ARG A 62 1.25 1.13 -9.95
CA ARG A 62 1.17 2.54 -10.35
C ARG A 62 2.17 3.40 -9.56
N GLY A 63 2.29 3.17 -8.26
CA GLY A 63 3.23 3.88 -7.41
C GLY A 63 4.69 3.59 -7.78
N LYS A 64 5.04 2.34 -8.13
CA LYS A 64 6.40 1.99 -8.60
C LYS A 64 6.77 2.72 -9.88
N LYS A 65 5.84 2.84 -10.84
CA LYS A 65 6.05 3.63 -12.06
C LYS A 65 6.29 5.12 -11.75
N LEU A 66 5.52 5.68 -10.81
CA LEU A 66 5.71 7.06 -10.36
C LEU A 66 7.07 7.25 -9.68
N LEU A 67 7.48 6.32 -8.81
CA LEU A 67 8.77 6.37 -8.13
C LEU A 67 9.92 6.32 -9.14
N HIS A 68 9.85 5.40 -10.11
CA HIS A 68 10.82 5.31 -11.19
C HIS A 68 10.94 6.64 -11.95
N ALA A 69 9.81 7.23 -12.36
CA ALA A 69 9.82 8.51 -13.07
C ALA A 69 10.48 9.64 -12.25
N ARG A 70 10.24 9.70 -10.94
CA ARG A 70 10.88 10.70 -10.06
C ARG A 70 12.38 10.50 -9.93
N LEU A 71 12.84 9.26 -9.76
CA LEU A 71 14.27 8.96 -9.66
C LEU A 71 15.03 9.32 -10.95
N GLN A 72 14.40 9.15 -12.12
CA GLN A 72 14.98 9.59 -13.39
C GLN A 72 15.09 11.13 -13.48
N GLN A 73 14.13 11.86 -12.92
CA GLN A 73 14.15 13.32 -12.91
C GLN A 73 15.14 13.92 -11.90
N GLU A 74 15.45 13.21 -10.82
CA GLU A 74 16.37 13.67 -9.77
C GLU A 74 17.83 13.33 -10.09
N ASN A 75 18.07 12.37 -10.98
CA ASN A 75 19.41 11.97 -11.43
C ASN A 75 19.88 12.68 -12.72
N GLY A 76 19.08 13.56 -13.30
CA GLY A 76 19.40 14.36 -14.50
C GLY A 76 19.62 15.83 -14.17
#